data_AF-A0A9X5GTK7-F1
#
_entry.id   AF-A0A9X5GTK7-F1
#
_cell.length_a   1.000
_cell.length_b   1.000
_cell.length_c   1.000
_cell.angle_alpha   90.00
_cell.angle_beta   90.00
_cell.angle_gamma   90.00
#
_symmetry.space_group_name_H-M   'P 1'
#
loop_
_entity.id
_entity.type
_entity.pdbx_description
1 polymer ?
#
loop_
_entity_poly.entity_id
_entity_poly.type
_entity_poly.pdbx_seq_one_letter_code
_entity_poly.pdbx_strand_id
1 'polypeptide(L)' 'MENQYFNEALQNFVKDFAYGGAIRHLVDLGYDTDKIIKEYHYPLSRDAIDKIVKEHLAGKRNSSDH' A
#
# COMPACT_ATOMS: atom_id res chain seq x y z
N MET A 1 19.11 -24.42 1.22
CA MET A 1 17.64 -24.20 1.34
C MET A 1 17.33 -22.88 2.05
N GLU A 2 18.04 -22.52 3.12
CA GLU A 2 17.81 -21.27 3.90
C GLU A 2 17.84 -19.97 3.08
N ASN A 3 18.79 -19.83 2.16
CA ASN A 3 18.91 -18.64 1.31
C ASN A 3 17.72 -18.43 0.37
N GLN A 4 17.03 -19.49 -0.06
CA GLN A 4 15.89 -19.35 -0.98
C GLN A 4 14.64 -18.85 -0.26
N TYR A 5 14.32 -19.43 0.90
CA TYR A 5 13.21 -18.96 1.73
C TYR A 5 13.40 -17.51 2.19
N PHE A 6 14.61 -17.17 2.62
CA PHE A 6 14.94 -15.80 2.99
C PHE A 6 14.79 -14.82 1.82
N ASN A 7 15.34 -15.17 0.64
CA ASN A 7 15.23 -14.32 -0.55
C ASN A 7 13.78 -14.17 -1.02
N GLU A 8 12.97 -15.22 -0.94
CA GLU A 8 11.55 -15.15 -1.29
C GLU A 8 10.77 -14.26 -0.32
N ALA A 9 10.98 -14.43 1.00
CA ALA A 9 10.38 -13.58 2.01
C ALA A 9 10.79 -12.10 1.83
N LEU A 10 12.06 -11.84 1.51
CA LEU A 10 12.56 -10.50 1.22
C LEU A 10 11.94 -9.91 -0.05
N GLN A 11 11.82 -10.69 -1.12
CA GLN A 11 11.18 -10.24 -2.35
C GLN A 11 9.69 -9.93 -2.15
N ASN A 12 8.97 -10.76 -1.40
CA ASN A 12 7.57 -10.52 -1.07
C ASN A 12 7.43 -9.25 -0.23
N PHE A 13 8.28 -9.07 0.78
CA PHE A 13 8.31 -7.84 1.58
C PHE A 13 8.58 -6.59 0.73
N VAL A 14 9.56 -6.63 -0.18
CA VAL A 14 9.87 -5.49 -1.07
C VAL A 14 8.70 -5.16 -1.99
N LYS A 15 8.02 -6.18 -2.53
CA LYS A 15 6.81 -5.98 -3.34
C LYS A 15 5.70 -5.33 -2.51
N ASP A 16 5.43 -5.84 -1.31
CA ASP A 16 4.41 -5.29 -0.40
C ASP A 16 4.72 -3.83 -0.03
N PHE A 17 6.00 -3.52 0.23
CA PHE A 17 6.45 -2.15 0.49
C PHE A 17 6.22 -1.23 -0.73
N ALA A 18 6.57 -1.70 -1.93
CA ALA A 18 6.37 -0.96 -3.18
C ALA A 18 4.88 -0.71 -3.46
N TYR A 19 4.01 -1.70 -3.18
CA TYR A 19 2.56 -1.54 -3.29
C TYR A 19 2.05 -0.44 -2.36
N GLY A 20 2.56 -0.35 -1.13
CA GLY A 20 2.25 0.77 -0.24
C GLY A 20 2.58 2.12 -0.86
N GLY A 21 3.73 2.25 -1.53
CA GLY A 21 4.13 3.48 -2.22
C GLY A 21 3.17 3.86 -3.35
N ALA A 22 2.82 2.87 -4.18
CA ALA A 22 1.89 3.07 -5.29
C ALA A 22 0.48 3.43 -4.80
N ILE A 23 -0.04 2.73 -3.78
CA ILE A 23 -1.36 3.00 -3.19
C ILE A 23 -1.42 4.43 -2.64
N ARG A 24 -0.41 4.88 -1.90
CA ARG A 24 -0.34 6.28 -1.40
C ARG A 24 -0.39 7.30 -2.54
N HIS A 25 0.33 7.05 -3.62
CA HIS A 25 0.31 7.92 -4.80
C HIS A 25 -1.07 7.95 -5.48
N LEU A 26 -1.75 6.81 -5.59
CA LEU A 26 -3.12 6.76 -6.11
C LEU A 26 -4.11 7.52 -5.23
N VAL A 27 -3.96 7.42 -3.90
CA VAL A 27 -4.76 8.21 -2.95
C VAL A 27 -4.53 9.71 -3.14
N ASP A 28 -3.28 10.14 -3.39
CA ASP A 28 -2.96 11.54 -3.72
C ASP A 28 -3.63 12.00 -5.01
N LEU A 29 -3.89 11.09 -5.95
CA LEU A 29 -4.65 11.35 -7.19
C LEU A 29 -6.17 11.29 -6.99
N GLY A 30 -6.66 11.07 -5.77
CA GLY A 30 -8.09 11.03 -5.43
C GLY A 30 -8.76 9.67 -5.57
N TYR A 31 -7.98 8.58 -5.61
CA TYR A 31 -8.53 7.23 -5.59
C TYR A 31 -8.85 6.78 -4.16
N ASP A 32 -9.99 6.11 -4.00
CA ASP A 32 -10.37 5.42 -2.77
C ASP A 32 -10.06 3.92 -2.85
N THR A 33 -10.16 3.22 -1.71
CA THR A 33 -9.92 1.78 -1.60
C THR A 33 -10.68 0.96 -2.65
N ASP A 34 -11.94 1.31 -2.94
CA ASP A 34 -12.79 0.53 -3.84
C ASP A 34 -12.38 0.72 -5.31
N LYS A 35 -12.01 1.93 -5.72
CA LYS A 35 -11.44 2.19 -7.06
C LYS A 35 -10.10 1.49 -7.24
N ILE A 36 -9.23 1.54 -6.23
CA ILE A 36 -7.90 0.91 -6.29
C ILE A 36 -8.04 -0.61 -6.52
N ILE A 37 -8.92 -1.27 -5.76
CA ILE A 37 -9.16 -2.71 -5.89
C ILE A 37 -9.74 -3.05 -7.27
N LYS A 38 -10.73 -2.27 -7.70
CA LYS A 38 -11.44 -2.52 -8.97
C LYS A 38 -10.55 -2.35 -10.20
N GLU A 39 -9.64 -1.38 -10.19
CA GLU A 39 -8.85 -1.03 -11.38
C GLU A 39 -7.47 -1.72 -11.39
N TYR A 40 -6.79 -1.83 -10.25
CA TYR A 40 -5.37 -2.22 -10.21
C TYR A 40 -5.12 -3.66 -9.73
N HIS A 41 -6.12 -4.35 -9.18
CA HIS A 41 -6.05 -5.77 -8.82
C HIS A 41 -4.78 -6.17 -8.03
N TYR A 42 -4.39 -5.35 -7.05
CA TYR A 42 -3.23 -5.64 -6.20
C TYR A 42 -3.37 -7.01 -5.51
N PRO A 43 -2.27 -7.77 -5.34
CA PRO A 43 -2.26 -9.02 -4.59
C PRO A 43 -2.29 -8.78 -3.07
N LEU A 44 -3.05 -7.78 -2.63
CA LEU A 44 -3.24 -7.38 -1.24
C LEU A 44 -4.71 -7.54 -0.88
N SER A 45 -4.99 -7.86 0.39
CA SER A 45 -6.37 -7.87 0.87
C SER A 45 -6.95 -6.45 0.89
N ARG A 46 -8.29 -6.34 0.80
CA ARG A 46 -8.99 -5.06 0.95
C ARG A 46 -8.59 -4.34 2.24
N ASP A 47 -8.49 -5.07 3.34
CA ASP A 47 -8.13 -4.52 4.64
C ASP A 47 -6.71 -3.93 4.66
N ALA A 48 -5.76 -4.56 3.96
CA ALA A 48 -4.40 -4.04 3.84
C ALA A 48 -4.36 -2.73 3.04
N ILE A 49 -5.07 -2.68 1.91
CA ILE A 49 -5.20 -1.47 1.08
C ILE A 49 -5.88 -0.37 1.90
N ASP A 50 -7.00 -0.67 2.56
CA ASP A 50 -7.76 0.27 3.37
C ASP A 50 -6.94 0.86 4.53
N LYS A 51 -6.14 0.02 5.20
CA LYS A 51 -5.20 0.48 6.22
C LYS A 51 -4.19 1.48 5.66
N ILE A 52 -3.56 1.19 4.53
CA ILE A 52 -2.58 2.09 3.88
C ILE A 52 -3.24 3.42 3.50
N VAL A 53 -4.44 3.38 2.92
CA VAL A 53 -5.21 4.59 2.56
C VAL A 53 -5.51 5.42 3.80
N LYS A 54 -6.04 4.81 4.87
CA LYS A 54 -6.38 5.50 6.13
C LYS A 54 -5.16 6.12 6.80
N GLU A 55 -4.06 5.38 6.91
CA GLU A 55 -2.81 5.87 7.50
C GLU A 55 -2.26 7.07 6.72
N HIS A 56 -2.30 7.02 5.39
CA HIS A 56 -1.85 8.12 4.54
C HIS A 56 -2.73 9.37 4.71
N LEU A 57 -4.04 9.22 4.69
CA LEU A 57 -4.98 10.33 4.88
C LEU A 57 -4.87 10.95 6.27
N ALA A 58 -4.72 10.12 7.31
CA ALA A 58 -4.50 10.58 8.68
C ALA A 58 -3.17 11.35 8.80
N GLY A 59 -2.10 10.87 8.15
CA GLY A 59 -0.81 11.56 8.08
C GLY A 59 -0.92 12.93 7.39
N LYS A 60 -1.57 13.01 6.22
CA LYS A 60 -1.76 14.28 5.49
C LYS A 60 -2.55 15.31 6.29
N ARG A 61 -3.53 14.87 7.08
CA ARG A 61 -4.33 15.76 7.93
C ARG A 61 -3.47 16.43 9.00
N ASN A 62 -2.56 15.69 9.64
CA ASN A 62 -1.68 16.22 10.67
C ASN A 62 -0.58 17.14 10.12
N SER A 63 -0.22 17.01 8.84
CA SER A 63 0.77 17.87 8.17
C SER A 63 0.20 19.20 7.66
N SER A 64 -1.12 19.34 7.57
CA SER A 64 -1.79 20.56 7.09
C SER A 64 -2.05 21.58 8.22
N ASP A 65 -1.83 21.19 9.47
CA ASP A 65 -2.03 22.00 10.69
C ASP A 65 -0.71 22.66 11.19
N HIS A 66 0.34 22.75 10.37
CA HIS A 66 1.60 23.47 10.68
C HIS A 66 1.95 24.49 9.61
#